data_AF-A0A0F7X148-F1
#
_entry.id   AF-A0A0F7X148-F1
#
_cell.length_a   1.000
_cell.length_b   1.000
_cell.length_c   1.000
_cell.angle_alpha   90.00
_cell.angle_beta   90.00
_cell.angle_gamma   90.00
#
_symmetry.space_group_name_H-M   'P 1'
#
loop_
_entity.id
_entity.type
_entity.pdbx_description
1 polymer ?
#
loop_
_entity_poly.entity_id
_entity_poly.type
_entity_poly.pdbx_seq_one_letter_code
_entity_poly.pdbx_strand_id
1 'polypeptide(L)'
;MKSSMPCCEGQRRLASVAFHLGKTAEAVALLEKCVEDIPNDLSLHLRLCKILCDRHEYTKALKYFIIAERLMEDQGFLKKDNRSFALFYEVKKIISKVAPQKANTLLLMESER
;
A
#
# COMPACT_ATOMS: atom_id res chain seq x y z
N MET A 1 25.69 22.14 0.72
CA MET A 1 26.06 20.79 0.19
C MET A 1 24.91 19.85 0.51
N LYS A 2 24.37 19.21 -0.54
CA LYS A 2 23.22 18.27 -0.61
C LYS A 2 22.45 18.03 0.70
N SER A 3 21.26 18.61 0.78
CA SER A 3 20.22 18.29 1.75
C SER A 3 20.13 16.78 1.97
N SER A 4 20.23 16.36 3.22
CA SER A 4 19.98 14.98 3.65
C SER A 4 18.63 14.53 3.11
N MET A 5 18.63 13.81 1.99
CA MET A 5 17.42 13.21 1.44
C MET A 5 16.87 12.28 2.52
N PRO A 6 15.66 12.52 3.06
CA PRO A 6 15.13 11.71 4.13
C PRO A 6 14.92 10.30 3.59
N CYS A 7 15.62 9.31 4.15
CA CYS A 7 15.49 7.90 3.78
C CYS A 7 14.01 7.46 3.85
N CYS A 8 13.59 6.58 2.94
CA CYS A 8 12.21 6.05 2.87
C CYS A 8 11.72 5.50 4.21
N GLU A 9 12.60 4.95 5.05
CA GLU A 9 12.22 4.52 6.40
C GLU A 9 11.80 5.70 7.30
N GLY A 10 12.54 6.81 7.24
CA GLY A 10 12.22 8.04 7.97
C GLY A 10 10.91 8.66 7.47
N GLN A 11 10.73 8.72 6.16
CA GLN A 11 9.48 9.19 5.54
C GLN A 11 8.29 8.29 5.88
N ARG A 12 8.47 6.96 5.91
CA ARG A 12 7.44 6.00 6.34
C ARG A 12 7.02 6.22 7.79
N ARG A 13 7.98 6.47 8.70
CA ARG A 13 7.68 6.80 10.10
C ARG A 13 6.95 8.14 10.20
N LEU A 14 7.40 9.15 9.46
CA LEU A 14 6.76 10.45 9.40
C LEU A 14 5.33 10.36 8.86
N ALA A 15 5.09 9.56 7.83
CA ALA A 15 3.75 9.32 7.30
C ALA A 15 2.81 8.69 8.34
N SER A 16 3.32 7.74 9.14
CA SER A 16 2.55 7.16 10.24
C SER A 16 2.16 8.22 11.28
N VAL A 17 3.10 9.11 11.64
CA VAL A 17 2.84 10.21 12.58
C VAL A 17 1.84 11.20 11.98
N ALA A 18 2.04 11.63 10.74
CA ALA A 18 1.15 12.54 10.02
C ALA A 18 -0.28 11.97 9.95
N PHE A 19 -0.41 10.66 9.69
CA PHE A 19 -1.70 9.97 9.70
C PHE A 19 -2.39 10.03 11.06
N HIS A 20 -1.68 9.73 12.16
CA HIS A 20 -2.24 9.82 13.51
C HIS A 20 -2.59 11.25 13.93
N LEU A 21 -1.96 12.26 13.34
CA LEU A 21 -2.30 13.67 13.52
C LEU A 21 -3.47 14.14 12.64
N GLY A 22 -4.13 13.23 11.90
CA GLY A 22 -5.21 13.56 10.96
C GLY A 22 -4.72 14.26 9.68
N LYS A 23 -3.40 14.39 9.48
CA LYS A 23 -2.78 14.95 8.28
C LYS A 23 -2.66 13.88 7.19
N THR A 24 -3.80 13.30 6.84
CA THR A 24 -3.86 12.10 6.02
C THR A 24 -3.34 12.33 4.60
N ALA A 25 -3.51 13.53 4.04
CA ALA A 25 -2.99 13.87 2.71
C ALA A 25 -1.45 13.93 2.68
N GLU A 26 -0.85 14.49 3.74
CA GLU A 26 0.60 14.53 3.92
C GLU A 26 1.18 13.12 4.07
N ALA A 27 0.51 12.27 4.85
CA ALA A 27 0.90 10.86 5.01
C ALA A 27 0.93 10.10 3.68
N VAL A 28 -0.08 10.29 2.83
CA VAL A 28 -0.12 9.68 1.50
C VAL A 28 1.03 10.19 0.63
N ALA A 29 1.23 11.50 0.54
CA ALA A 29 2.28 12.10 -0.28
C ALA A 29 3.70 11.65 0.13
N LEU A 30 3.93 11.48 1.44
CA LEU A 30 5.20 10.95 1.96
C LEU A 30 5.43 9.49 1.52
N LEU A 31 4.39 8.65 1.59
CA LEU A 31 4.51 7.25 1.18
C LEU A 31 4.58 7.08 -0.34
N GLU A 32 3.89 7.91 -1.13
CA GLU A 32 3.96 7.90 -2.59
C GLU A 32 5.40 8.17 -3.06
N LYS A 33 6.09 9.14 -2.45
CA LYS A 33 7.52 9.37 -2.69
C LYS A 33 8.38 8.15 -2.34
N CYS A 34 8.12 7.50 -1.20
CA CYS A 34 8.85 6.29 -0.85
C CYS A 34 8.67 5.16 -1.88
N VAL A 35 7.48 5.05 -2.49
CA VAL A 35 7.19 4.04 -3.52
C VAL A 35 7.91 4.35 -4.82
N GLU A 36 8.13 5.62 -5.16
CA GLU A 36 8.96 6.01 -6.31
C GLU A 36 10.41 5.54 -6.12
N ASP A 37 10.95 5.69 -4.90
CA ASP A 37 12.32 5.30 -4.57
C ASP A 37 12.48 3.77 -4.38
N ILE A 38 11.49 3.12 -3.76
CA ILE A 38 11.53 1.68 -3.42
C ILE A 38 10.21 1.02 -3.86
N PRO A 39 10.04 0.75 -5.16
CA PRO A 39 8.78 0.25 -5.71
C PRO A 39 8.42 -1.17 -5.27
N ASN A 40 9.40 -1.96 -4.79
CA ASN A 40 9.19 -3.36 -4.42
C ASN A 40 9.01 -3.58 -2.90
N ASP A 41 8.87 -2.51 -2.11
CA ASP A 41 8.59 -2.62 -0.68
C ASP A 41 7.09 -2.85 -0.42
N LEU A 42 6.76 -4.10 -0.10
CA LEU A 42 5.41 -4.54 0.27
C LEU A 42 4.78 -3.68 1.38
N SER A 43 5.56 -3.21 2.35
CA SER A 43 5.05 -2.44 3.48
C SER A 43 4.51 -1.09 3.05
N LEU A 44 5.12 -0.44 2.06
CA LEU A 44 4.70 0.86 1.56
C LEU A 44 3.34 0.76 0.86
N HIS A 45 3.17 -0.23 -0.02
CA HIS A 45 1.92 -0.47 -0.73
C HIS A 45 0.77 -0.81 0.23
N LEU A 46 1.02 -1.65 1.25
CA LEU A 46 0.00 -1.98 2.25
C LEU A 46 -0.40 -0.79 3.12
N ARG A 47 0.54 0.09 3.47
CA ARG A 47 0.26 1.30 4.25
C ARG A 47 -0.53 2.32 3.43
N LEU A 48 -0.15 2.53 2.17
CA LEU A 48 -0.92 3.37 1.25
C LEU A 48 -2.35 2.83 1.10
N CYS A 49 -2.49 1.53 0.87
CA CYS A 49 -3.80 0.89 0.77
C CYS A 49 -4.66 1.15 2.03
N LYS A 50 -4.11 0.91 3.23
CA LYS A 50 -4.83 1.15 4.48
C LYS A 50 -5.27 2.61 4.64
N ILE A 51 -4.35 3.55 4.45
CA ILE A 51 -4.66 4.98 4.59
C ILE A 51 -5.72 5.41 3.57
N LEU A 52 -5.66 4.91 2.34
CA LEU A 52 -6.64 5.20 1.30
C LEU A 52 -8.00 4.57 1.60
N CYS A 53 -8.05 3.38 2.20
CA CYS A 53 -9.28 2.80 2.73
C CYS A 53 -9.89 3.68 3.82
N ASP A 54 -9.09 4.18 4.76
CA ASP A 54 -9.55 5.08 5.82
C ASP A 54 -10.06 6.43 5.26
N ARG A 55 -9.54 6.85 4.10
CA ARG A 55 -10.03 8.01 3.32
C ARG A 55 -11.22 7.72 2.41
N HIS A 56 -11.72 6.48 2.38
CA HIS A 56 -12.77 6.04 1.45
C HIS A 56 -12.37 6.14 -0.04
N GLU A 57 -11.07 6.28 -0.33
CA GLU A 57 -10.51 6.32 -1.69
C GLU A 57 -10.28 4.90 -2.23
N TYR A 58 -11.33 4.08 -2.23
CA TYR A 58 -11.26 2.63 -2.45
C TYR A 58 -10.66 2.23 -3.80
N THR A 59 -10.85 3.02 -4.85
CA THR A 59 -10.26 2.75 -6.17
C THR A 59 -8.73 2.79 -6.12
N LYS A 60 -8.16 3.80 -5.43
CA LYS A 60 -6.71 3.91 -5.25
C LYS A 60 -6.22 2.85 -4.27
N ALA A 61 -6.97 2.59 -3.21
CA ALA A 61 -6.63 1.54 -2.24
C ALA A 61 -6.50 0.17 -2.94
N LEU A 62 -7.46 -0.18 -3.80
CA LEU A 62 -7.44 -1.43 -4.56
C LEU A 62 -6.21 -1.53 -5.48
N LYS A 63 -5.83 -0.43 -6.16
CA LYS A 63 -4.60 -0.40 -6.98
C LYS A 63 -3.37 -0.81 -6.17
N TYR A 64 -3.14 -0.18 -5.01
CA TYR A 64 -1.99 -0.51 -4.15
C TYR A 64 -2.10 -1.90 -3.53
N PHE A 65 -3.32 -2.40 -3.26
CA PHE A 65 -3.51 -3.76 -2.79
C PHE A 65 -3.12 -4.81 -3.83
N ILE A 66 -3.49 -4.61 -5.10
CA ILE A 66 -3.12 -5.52 -6.20
C ILE A 66 -1.59 -5.57 -6.35
N ILE A 67 -0.91 -4.43 -6.26
CA ILE A 67 0.57 -4.38 -6.29
C ILE A 67 1.15 -5.17 -5.11
N ALA A 68 0.62 -4.98 -3.90
CA ALA A 68 1.04 -5.73 -2.72
C ALA A 68 0.83 -7.25 -2.88
N GLU A 69 -0.30 -7.68 -3.47
CA GLU A 69 -0.59 -9.09 -3.72
C GLU A 69 0.40 -9.70 -4.73
N ARG A 70 0.69 -8.99 -5.84
CA ARG A 70 1.72 -9.40 -6.81
C ARG A 70 3.11 -9.49 -6.17
N LEU A 71 3.52 -8.50 -5.37
CA LEU A 71 4.81 -8.54 -4.68
C LEU A 71 4.92 -9.74 -3.71
N MET A 72 3.83 -10.14 -3.06
CA MET A 72 3.81 -11.34 -2.22
C MET A 72 3.93 -12.64 -3.03
N GLU A 73 3.29 -12.70 -4.20
CA GLU A 73 3.42 -13.80 -5.16
C GLU A 73 4.85 -13.92 -5.68
N ASP A 74 5.41 -12.82 -6.19
CA ASP A 74 6.74 -12.75 -6.79
C ASP A 74 7.85 -13.12 -5.81
N GLN A 75 7.70 -12.71 -4.54
CA GLN A 75 8.67 -13.02 -3.49
C GLN A 75 8.48 -14.45 -2.91
N GLY A 76 7.54 -15.24 -3.44
CA GLY A 76 7.28 -16.61 -3.00
C GLY A 76 6.69 -16.70 -1.60
N PHE A 77 6.14 -15.60 -1.07
CA PHE A 77 5.64 -15.53 0.31
C PHE A 77 4.29 -16.23 0.53
N LEU A 78 3.67 -16.74 -0.53
CA LEU A 78 2.43 -17.50 -0.40
C LEU A 78 2.68 -18.93 0.09
N LYS A 79 2.22 -19.16 1.33
CA LYS A 79 1.86 -20.43 2.01
C LYS A 79 2.81 -21.00 3.07
N LYS A 80 3.98 -20.42 3.40
CA LYS A 80 4.87 -21.08 4.38
C LYS A 80 5.71 -20.22 5.33
N ASP A 81 5.56 -18.90 5.34
CA ASP A 81 6.34 -18.04 6.23
C ASP A 81 5.43 -17.40 7.31
N ASN A 82 5.72 -17.71 8.58
CA ASN A 82 5.02 -17.24 9.78
C ASN A 82 5.33 -15.76 10.12
N ARG A 83 6.00 -15.02 9.24
CA ARG A 83 6.08 -13.55 9.35
C ARG A 83 4.67 -12.98 9.45
N SER A 84 4.44 -12.15 10.47
CA SER A 84 3.11 -11.63 10.78
C SER A 84 2.64 -10.65 9.69
N PHE A 85 2.02 -11.18 8.62
CA PHE A 85 1.33 -10.44 7.58
C PHE A 85 -0.03 -9.89 8.06
N ALA A 86 -0.11 -9.49 9.33
CA ALA A 86 -1.34 -9.02 9.96
C ALA A 86 -1.96 -7.85 9.19
N LEU A 87 -1.14 -6.89 8.76
CA LEU A 87 -1.59 -5.76 7.96
C LEU A 87 -2.12 -6.20 6.58
N PHE A 88 -1.50 -7.19 5.93
CA PHE A 88 -1.99 -7.70 4.66
C PHE A 88 -3.40 -8.31 4.80
N TYR A 89 -3.60 -9.18 5.79
CA TYR A 89 -4.89 -9.81 6.02
C TYR A 89 -5.96 -8.82 6.50
N GLU A 90 -5.57 -7.83 7.31
CA GLU A 90 -6.44 -6.71 7.71
C GLU A 90 -6.94 -5.96 6.48
N VAL A 91 -6.01 -5.51 5.63
CA VAL A 91 -6.33 -4.77 4.40
C VAL A 91 -7.13 -5.64 3.43
N LYS A 92 -6.77 -6.91 3.25
CA LYS A 92 -7.52 -7.86 2.41
C LYS A 92 -8.98 -7.99 2.86
N LYS A 93 -9.22 -8.05 4.17
CA LYS A 93 -10.56 -8.08 4.76
C LYS A 93 -11.32 -6.76 4.54
N ILE A 94 -10.65 -5.62 4.59
CA ILE A 94 -11.27 -4.32 4.29
C ILE A 94 -11.65 -4.26 2.82
N ILE A 95 -10.70 -4.54 1.92
CA ILE A 95 -10.88 -4.53 0.47
C ILE A 95 -12.00 -5.48 0.03
N SER A 96 -12.08 -6.70 0.59
CA SER A 96 -13.14 -7.65 0.23
C SER A 96 -14.55 -7.16 0.61
N LYS A 97 -14.67 -6.32 1.65
CA LYS A 97 -15.92 -5.70 2.06
C LYS A 97 -16.29 -4.48 1.21
N VAL A 98 -15.31 -3.63 0.89
CA VAL A 98 -15.56 -2.34 0.20
C VAL A 98 -15.50 -2.43 -1.32
N ALA A 99 -14.83 -3.44 -1.87
CA ALA A 99 -14.68 -3.65 -3.31
C ALA A 99 -14.93 -5.13 -3.73
N PRO A 100 -16.04 -5.76 -3.34
CA PRO A 100 -16.31 -7.17 -3.63
C PRO A 100 -16.39 -7.50 -5.13
N GLN A 101 -16.70 -6.52 -6.00
CA GLN A 101 -16.92 -6.73 -7.44
C GLN A 101 -15.86 -6.09 -8.35
N LYS A 102 -15.00 -5.17 -7.85
CA LYS A 102 -14.04 -4.42 -8.69
C LYS A 102 -12.64 -5.04 -8.80
N ALA A 103 -12.30 -5.99 -7.93
CA ALA A 103 -11.05 -6.75 -8.04
C ALA A 103 -10.96 -7.49 -9.40
N ASN A 104 -12.09 -7.97 -9.93
CA ASN A 104 -12.15 -8.63 -11.23
C ASN A 104 -12.04 -7.65 -12.41
N THR A 105 -12.51 -6.42 -12.29
CA THR A 105 -12.59 -5.48 -13.43
C THR A 105 -11.27 -4.75 -13.69
N LEU A 106 -10.48 -4.44 -12.66
CA LEU A 106 -9.16 -3.80 -12.86
C LEU A 106 -8.11 -4.79 -13.42
N LEU A 107 -8.18 -6.07 -13.04
CA LEU A 107 -7.34 -7.13 -13.60
C LEU A 107 -7.61 -7.36 -15.10
N LEU A 108 -8.85 -7.16 -15.55
CA LEU A 108 -9.22 -7.27 -16.96
C LEU A 108 -8.74 -6.07 -17.79
N MET A 109 -8.75 -4.86 -17.23
CA MET A 109 -8.34 -3.65 -17.96
C MET A 109 -6.81 -3.53 -18.18
N GLU A 110 -5.99 -4.21 -17.37
CA GLU A 110 -4.54 -4.30 -17.62
C GLU A 110 -4.17 -5.44 -18.58
N SER A 111 -5.09 -6.36 -18.87
CA SER A 111 -4.88 -7.46 -19.83
C SER A 111 -5.24 -7.08 -21.28
N GLU A 112 -5.80 -5.88 -21.50
CA GLU A 112 -6.23 -5.38 -22.82
C GLU A 112 -5.34 -4.23 -23.35
N ARG A 113 -4.09 -4.09 -22.91
CA ARG A 113 -3.10 -3.17 -23.48
C ARG A 113 -1.81 -3.84 -23.91
#